data_AF-A0A7Y2NRE6-F1
#
_entry.id   AF-A0A7Y2NRE6-F1
#
_cell.length_a   1.000
_cell.length_b   1.000
_cell.length_c   1.000
_cell.angle_alpha   90.00
_cell.angle_beta   90.00
_cell.angle_gamma   90.00
#
_symmetry.space_group_name_H-M   'P 1'
#
loop_
_entity.id
_entity.type
_entity.pdbx_description
1 polymer ?
#
loop_
_entity_poly.entity_id
_entity_poly.type
_entity_poly.pdbx_seq_one_letter_code
_entity_poly.pdbx_strand_id
1 'polypeptide(L)'
;MELILKEDVQNLGFKDDVVSVKNGFGRNYLIPQGLATMATPSAKKVLAENLRQKAHKEKKIVDAANKTAEALKQLEVKIPAKVGAGDKLFGSVTNGDLSDALAKEGHEIDKKYILIKGGAIKRAGP
;
A
#
# COMPACT_ATOMS: atom_id res chain seq x y z
N MET A 1 -30.27 -15.95 9.82
CA MET A 1 -29.73 -16.22 8.47
C MET A 1 -28.28 -15.79 8.45
N GLU A 2 -27.38 -16.67 8.03
CA GLU A 2 -25.96 -16.32 7.87
C GLU A 2 -25.71 -15.80 6.46
N LEU A 3 -25.01 -14.66 6.37
CA LEU A 3 -24.65 -14.02 5.11
C LEU A 3 -23.16 -13.66 5.11
N ILE A 4 -22.57 -13.64 3.92
CA ILE A 4 -21.23 -13.11 3.67
C ILE A 4 -21.41 -11.72 3.06
N LEU A 5 -20.82 -10.70 3.66
CA LEU A 5 -20.88 -9.33 3.15
C LEU A 5 -19.96 -9.17 1.94
N LYS A 6 -20.48 -8.52 0.89
CA LYS A 6 -19.73 -8.18 -0.31
C LYS A 6 -19.12 -6.78 -0.24
N GLU A 7 -19.71 -5.92 0.59
CA GLU A 7 -19.32 -4.54 0.81
C GLU A 7 -19.37 -4.22 2.31
N ASP A 8 -18.72 -3.13 2.69
CA ASP A 8 -18.76 -2.63 4.06
C ASP A 8 -20.16 -2.08 4.37
N VAL A 9 -20.81 -2.61 5.41
CA VAL A 9 -22.16 -2.19 5.80
C VAL A 9 -22.09 -1.58 7.19
N GLN A 10 -22.51 -0.32 7.28
CA GLN A 10 -22.54 0.42 8.54
C GLN A 10 -23.34 -0.34 9.60
N ASN A 11 -22.77 -0.44 10.80
CA ASN A 11 -23.34 -1.13 11.97
C ASN A 11 -23.56 -2.66 11.78
N LEU A 12 -22.91 -3.28 10.80
CA LEU A 12 -23.02 -4.72 10.56
C LEU A 12 -21.66 -5.40 10.45
N GLY A 13 -20.77 -4.91 9.59
CA GLY A 13 -19.45 -5.52 9.37
C GLY A 13 -18.75 -5.03 8.10
N PHE A 14 -17.59 -5.60 7.84
CA PHE A 14 -16.77 -5.29 6.67
C PHE A 14 -16.98 -6.31 5.56
N LYS A 15 -16.50 -5.96 4.36
CA LYS A 15 -16.44 -6.87 3.22
C LYS A 15 -15.73 -8.16 3.61
N ASP A 16 -16.27 -9.27 3.10
CA ASP A 16 -15.82 -10.64 3.34
C ASP A 16 -16.12 -11.18 4.76
N ASP A 17 -16.83 -10.43 5.61
CA ASP A 17 -17.27 -10.92 6.93
C ASP A 17 -18.49 -11.85 6.84
N VAL A 18 -18.51 -12.87 7.70
CA VAL A 18 -19.67 -13.76 7.90
C VAL A 18 -20.51 -13.25 9.06
N VAL A 19 -21.70 -12.74 8.78
CA VAL A 19 -22.60 -12.14 9.77
C VAL A 19 -23.90 -12.93 9.89
N SER A 20 -24.42 -13.03 11.11
CA SER A 20 -25.74 -13.62 11.38
C SER A 20 -26.77 -12.51 11.55
N VAL A 21 -27.72 -12.43 10.63
CA VAL A 21 -28.78 -11.41 10.63
C VAL A 21 -30.17 -12.01 10.70
N LYS A 22 -31.15 -11.18 11.05
CA LYS A 22 -32.57 -11.53 10.95
C LYS A 22 -32.95 -11.79 9.49
N ASN A 23 -33.79 -12.80 9.26
CA ASN A 23 -34.15 -13.25 7.91
C ASN A 23 -34.72 -12.13 7.03
N GLY A 24 -35.55 -11.23 7.59
CA GLY A 24 -36.12 -10.10 6.86
C GLY A 24 -35.08 -9.08 6.39
N PHE A 25 -34.10 -8.76 7.23
CA PHE A 25 -33.02 -7.84 6.89
C PHE A 25 -32.12 -8.42 5.79
N GLY A 26 -31.83 -9.73 5.86
CA GLY A 26 -31.08 -10.42 4.80
C GLY A 26 -31.83 -10.47 3.47
N ARG A 27 -33.06 -11.00 3.46
CA ARG A 27 -33.83 -11.24 2.22
C ARG A 27 -34.37 -9.98 1.56
N ASN A 28 -34.76 -8.97 2.33
CA ASN A 28 -35.46 -7.80 1.80
C ASN A 28 -34.53 -6.61 1.55
N TYR A 29 -33.36 -6.57 2.19
CA TYR A 29 -32.43 -5.43 2.12
C TYR A 29 -31.06 -5.85 1.59
N LEU A 30 -30.33 -6.72 2.31
CA LEU A 30 -28.93 -7.01 2.00
C LEU A 30 -28.72 -7.79 0.68
N ILE A 31 -29.53 -8.82 0.43
CA ILE A 31 -29.41 -9.64 -0.79
C ILE A 31 -29.88 -8.87 -2.03
N PRO A 32 -31.05 -8.21 -2.05
CA PRO A 32 -31.53 -7.49 -3.23
C PRO A 32 -30.65 -6.30 -3.61
N GLN A 33 -30.05 -5.62 -2.62
CA GLN A 33 -29.09 -4.53 -2.87
C GLN A 33 -27.70 -5.03 -3.26
N GLY A 34 -27.45 -6.35 -3.26
CA GLY A 34 -26.15 -6.91 -3.60
C GLY A 34 -25.08 -6.75 -2.51
N LEU A 35 -25.44 -6.25 -1.33
CA LEU A 35 -24.55 -6.02 -0.18
C LEU A 35 -24.08 -7.33 0.48
N ALA A 36 -24.83 -8.42 0.32
CA ALA A 36 -24.48 -9.70 0.92
C ALA A 36 -24.90 -10.91 0.06
N THR A 37 -24.28 -12.05 0.29
CA THR A 37 -24.64 -13.35 -0.28
C THR A 37 -24.89 -14.39 0.80
N MET A 38 -25.63 -15.46 0.48
CA MET A 38 -25.86 -16.55 1.42
C MET A 38 -24.55 -17.25 1.81
N ALA A 39 -24.34 -17.44 3.12
CA ALA A 39 -23.17 -18.12 3.66
C ALA A 39 -23.33 -19.65 3.61
N THR A 40 -23.48 -20.21 2.41
CA THR A 40 -23.52 -21.67 2.22
C THR A 40 -22.17 -22.30 2.58
N PRO A 41 -22.10 -23.59 2.92
CA PRO A 41 -20.83 -24.28 3.19
C PRO A 41 -19.82 -24.13 2.04
N SER A 42 -20.30 -24.18 0.79
CA SER A 42 -19.48 -23.95 -0.40
C SER A 42 -18.97 -22.51 -0.47
N ALA A 43 -19.84 -21.51 -0.22
CA ALA A 43 -19.45 -20.11 -0.24
C ALA A 43 -18.42 -19.77 0.86
N LYS A 44 -18.56 -20.35 2.06
CA LYS A 44 -17.59 -20.21 3.15
C LYS A 44 -16.21 -20.79 2.77
N LYS A 45 -16.16 -21.93 2.07
CA LYS A 45 -14.89 -22.49 1.57
C LYS A 45 -14.23 -21.61 0.51
N VAL A 46 -15.01 -21.09 -0.43
CA VAL A 46 -14.51 -20.16 -1.47
C VAL A 46 -13.96 -18.88 -0.84
N LEU A 47 -14.67 -18.33 0.15
CA LEU A 47 -14.23 -17.16 0.90
C LEU A 47 -12.88 -17.39 1.59
N ALA A 48 -12.75 -18.51 2.31
CA ALA A 48 -11.50 -18.86 2.99
C ALA A 48 -10.32 -18.98 2.02
N GLU A 49 -10.54 -19.59 0.85
CA GLU A 49 -9.51 -19.72 -0.18
C GLU A 49 -9.14 -18.35 -0.79
N ASN A 50 -10.14 -17.50 -1.09
CA ASN A 50 -9.90 -16.15 -1.59
C ASN A 50 -9.10 -15.30 -0.59
N LEU A 51 -9.44 -15.37 0.70
CA LEU A 51 -8.71 -14.68 1.77
C LEU A 51 -7.27 -15.19 1.87
N ARG A 52 -7.07 -16.52 1.80
CA ARG A 52 -5.72 -17.12 1.79
C ARG A 52 -4.89 -16.61 0.61
N GLN A 53 -5.46 -16.59 -0.59
CA GLN A 53 -4.80 -16.11 -1.79
C GLN A 53 -4.46 -14.62 -1.71
N LYS A 54 -5.40 -13.80 -1.21
CA LYS A 54 -5.20 -12.36 -1.01
C LYS A 54 -4.06 -12.12 0.00
N ALA A 55 -4.11 -12.77 1.15
CA ALA A 55 -3.07 -12.65 2.17
C ALA A 55 -1.69 -13.09 1.64
N HIS A 56 -1.63 -14.14 0.82
CA HIS A 56 -0.37 -14.58 0.22
C HIS A 56 0.17 -13.59 -0.83
N LYS A 57 -0.71 -13.01 -1.66
CA LYS A 57 -0.31 -11.94 -2.61
C LYS A 57 0.18 -10.70 -1.87
N GLU A 58 -0.51 -10.29 -0.83
CA GLU A 58 -0.17 -9.13 -0.01
C GLU A 58 1.17 -9.33 0.72
N LYS A 59 1.37 -10.51 1.33
CA LYS A 59 2.68 -10.87 1.91
C LYS A 59 3.80 -10.81 0.89
N LYS A 60 3.61 -11.35 -0.32
CA LYS A 60 4.63 -11.26 -1.38
C LYS A 60 4.99 -9.83 -1.75
N ILE A 61 4.01 -8.94 -1.82
CA ILE A 61 4.22 -7.52 -2.12
C ILE A 61 5.00 -6.85 -0.98
N VAL A 62 4.59 -7.09 0.27
CA VAL A 62 5.25 -6.55 1.47
C VAL A 62 6.68 -7.09 1.58
N ASP A 63 6.89 -8.39 1.37
CA ASP A 63 8.21 -9.02 1.42
C ASP A 63 9.13 -8.46 0.32
N ALA A 64 8.62 -8.24 -0.89
CA ALA A 64 9.37 -7.60 -1.96
C ALA A 64 9.75 -6.16 -1.58
N ALA A 65 8.80 -5.37 -1.06
CA ALA A 65 9.06 -4.00 -0.61
C ALA A 65 10.08 -3.95 0.55
N ASN A 66 10.01 -4.89 1.50
CA ASN A 66 10.95 -4.99 2.61
C ASN A 66 12.37 -5.31 2.12
N LYS A 67 12.53 -6.21 1.15
CA LYS A 67 13.83 -6.49 0.53
C LYS A 67 14.42 -5.26 -0.14
N THR A 68 13.60 -4.50 -0.87
CA THR A 68 14.03 -3.23 -1.46
C THR A 68 14.43 -2.23 -0.36
N ALA A 69 13.66 -2.14 0.73
CA ALA A 69 13.99 -1.26 1.85
C ALA A 69 15.31 -1.64 2.55
N GLU A 70 15.61 -2.93 2.69
CA GLU A 70 16.89 -3.41 3.23
C GLU A 70 18.06 -3.04 2.32
N ALA A 71 17.91 -3.21 1.00
CA ALA A 71 18.93 -2.80 0.03
C ALA A 71 19.21 -1.29 0.10
N LEU A 72 18.15 -0.48 0.21
CA LEU A 72 18.27 0.98 0.30
C LEU A 72 18.95 1.45 1.59
N LYS A 73 18.82 0.72 2.71
CA LYS A 73 19.48 1.09 3.97
C LYS A 73 21.01 0.99 3.90
N GLN A 74 21.52 0.10 3.05
CA GLN A 74 22.96 -0.12 2.87
C GLN A 74 23.55 0.74 1.74
N LEU A 75 22.69 1.46 1.01
CA LEU A 75 23.05 2.18 -0.19
C LEU A 75 23.51 3.60 0.15
N GLU A 76 24.75 3.92 -0.20
CA GLU A 76 25.27 5.29 -0.15
C GLU A 76 25.11 5.97 -1.52
N VAL A 77 24.05 6.76 -1.66
CA VAL A 77 23.79 7.52 -2.90
C VAL A 77 24.64 8.79 -2.92
N LYS A 78 25.47 8.97 -3.95
CA LYS A 78 26.25 10.20 -4.14
C LYS A 78 25.66 11.04 -5.28
N ILE A 79 25.08 12.18 -4.95
CA ILE A 79 24.51 13.11 -5.93
C ILE A 79 25.48 14.28 -6.15
N PRO A 80 26.18 14.34 -7.30
CA PRO A 80 27.05 15.47 -7.61
C PRO A 80 26.21 16.72 -7.93
N ALA A 81 26.46 17.81 -7.22
CA ALA A 81 25.78 19.09 -7.42
C ALA A 81 26.76 20.27 -7.45
N LYS A 82 26.44 21.31 -8.23
CA LYS A 82 27.25 22.54 -8.28
C LYS A 82 27.02 23.39 -7.02
N VAL A 83 28.11 23.69 -6.32
CA VAL A 83 28.13 24.52 -5.11
C VAL A 83 28.72 25.90 -5.41
N GLY A 84 28.14 26.93 -4.80
CA GLY A 84 28.69 28.29 -4.80
C GLY A 84 29.67 28.51 -3.64
N ALA A 85 30.00 29.77 -3.37
CA ALA A 85 30.82 30.12 -2.20
C ALA A 85 30.07 29.79 -0.89
N GLY A 86 30.72 28.99 -0.03
CA GLY A 86 30.22 28.60 1.29
C GLY A 86 29.04 27.62 1.23
N ASP A 87 29.32 26.34 1.02
CA ASP A 87 28.47 25.14 1.08
C ASP A 87 27.04 25.22 0.50
N LYS A 88 26.65 26.31 -0.15
CA LYS A 88 25.32 26.58 -0.65
C LYS A 88 25.25 26.12 -2.10
N LEU A 89 24.26 25.28 -2.42
CA LEU A 89 24.04 24.84 -3.79
C LEU A 89 23.54 26.01 -4.66
N PHE A 90 23.94 26.03 -5.93
CA PHE A 90 23.38 26.96 -6.92
C PHE A 90 21.88 26.68 -7.18
N GLY A 91 21.46 25.43 -7.03
CA GLY A 91 20.07 25.00 -7.10
C GLY A 91 19.64 24.28 -5.82
N SER A 92 18.74 23.31 -5.96
CA SER A 92 18.32 22.45 -4.86
C SER A 92 18.14 21.02 -5.35
N VAL A 93 18.59 20.04 -4.55
CA VAL A 93 18.29 18.63 -4.82
C VAL A 93 16.87 18.36 -4.36
N THR A 94 16.05 17.90 -5.29
CA THR A 94 14.63 17.60 -5.09
C THR A 94 14.38 16.09 -5.05
N ASN A 95 13.15 15.70 -4.73
CA ASN A 95 12.74 14.30 -4.78
C ASN A 95 12.95 13.66 -6.16
N GLY A 96 12.86 14.44 -7.24
CA GLY A 96 13.10 13.96 -8.61
C GLY A 96 14.57 13.56 -8.80
N ASP A 97 15.49 14.42 -8.38
CA ASP A 97 16.93 14.15 -8.48
C ASP A 97 17.35 12.93 -7.66
N LEU A 98 16.74 12.72 -6.50
CA LEU A 98 16.98 11.52 -5.68
C LEU A 98 16.38 10.26 -6.31
N SER A 99 15.17 10.35 -6.89
CA SER A 99 14.55 9.24 -7.63
C SER A 99 15.41 8.80 -8.81
N ASP A 100 15.94 9.75 -9.59
CA ASP A 100 16.83 9.46 -10.71
C ASP A 100 18.17 8.87 -10.26
N ALA A 101 18.72 9.34 -9.13
CA ALA A 101 19.94 8.78 -8.56
C ALA A 101 19.74 7.33 -8.08
N LEU A 102 18.62 7.03 -7.42
CA LEU A 102 18.25 5.69 -6.99
C LEU A 102 17.98 4.76 -8.18
N ALA A 103 17.37 5.27 -9.25
CA ALA A 103 17.16 4.51 -10.48
C ALA A 103 18.49 4.09 -11.14
N LYS A 104 19.52 4.96 -11.11
CA LYS A 104 20.86 4.62 -11.61
C LYS A 104 21.54 3.50 -10.81
N GLU A 105 21.19 3.37 -9.52
CA GLU A 105 21.68 2.32 -8.64
C GLU A 105 20.81 1.04 -8.70
N GLY A 106 19.80 1.01 -9.57
CA GLY A 106 18.94 -0.16 -9.82
C GLY A 106 17.68 -0.21 -8.96
N HIS A 107 17.35 0.86 -8.24
CA HIS A 107 16.15 0.96 -7.40
C HIS A 107 15.17 1.98 -7.98
N GLU A 108 14.16 1.49 -8.71
CA GLU A 108 13.07 2.33 -9.21
C GLU A 108 12.10 2.70 -8.08
N ILE A 109 12.22 3.93 -7.56
CA ILE A 109 11.32 4.48 -6.55
C ILE A 109 10.63 5.71 -7.11
N ASP A 110 9.29 5.72 -7.10
CA ASP A 110 8.51 6.90 -7.47
C ASP A 110 8.78 8.04 -6.47
N LYS A 111 9.01 9.25 -6.98
CA LYS A 111 9.16 10.51 -6.22
C LYS A 111 8.08 10.75 -5.14
N LYS A 112 6.90 10.14 -5.27
CA LYS A 112 5.82 10.17 -4.27
C LYS A 112 6.18 9.48 -2.96
N TYR A 113 7.06 8.49 -3.00
CA TYR A 113 7.53 7.75 -1.82
C TYR A 113 8.76 8.37 -1.17
N ILE A 114 9.32 9.42 -1.77
CA ILE A 114 10.50 10.12 -1.27
C ILE A 114 10.04 11.33 -0.44
N LEU A 115 10.52 11.41 0.80
CA LEU A 115 10.28 12.56 1.67
C LEU A 115 11.62 13.13 2.13
N ILE A 116 12.02 14.27 1.55
CA ILE A 116 13.18 15.03 2.03
C ILE A 116 12.70 15.93 3.19
N LYS A 117 13.29 15.74 4.38
CA LYS A 117 13.00 16.60 5.54
C LYS A 117 13.45 18.03 5.24
N GLY A 118 12.50 18.96 5.16
CA GLY A 118 12.76 20.35 4.72
C GLY A 118 12.53 20.61 3.23
N GLY A 119 12.00 19.63 2.49
CA GLY A 119 11.52 19.75 1.11
C GLY A 119 12.61 19.64 0.05
N ALA A 120 13.70 20.40 0.17
CA ALA A 120 14.79 20.34 -0.78
C ALA A 120 16.14 20.61 -0.12
N ILE A 121 17.18 19.92 -0.57
CA ILE A 121 18.54 20.07 -0.05
C ILE A 121 19.19 21.26 -0.74
N LYS A 122 19.57 22.28 0.03
CA LYS A 122 20.16 23.54 -0.46
C LYS A 122 21.60 23.76 0.00
N ARG A 123 22.15 22.84 0.79
CA ARG A 123 23.54 22.86 1.26
C ARG A 123 24.23 21.53 0.98
N ALA A 124 25.52 21.59 0.66
CA ALA A 124 26.36 20.43 0.48
C ALA A 124 26.83 19.92 1.85
N GLY A 125 26.86 18.61 2.00
CA GLY A 125 27.17 17.92 3.24
C GLY A 125 26.75 16.46 3.15
N PRO A 126 27.20 15.63 4.11
CA PRO A 126 26.70 14.27 4.26
C PRO A 126 25.22 14.24 4.71
#